data_AF-A0AAP0I9H2-F1
#
_entry.id   AF-A0AAP0I9H2-F1
#
_cell.length_a   1.000
_cell.length_b   1.000
_cell.length_c   1.000
_cell.angle_alpha   90.00
_cell.angle_beta   90.00
_cell.angle_gamma   90.00
#
_symmetry.space_group_name_H-M   'P 1'
#
loop_
_entity.id
_entity.type
_entity.pdbx_description
1 polymer ?
#
loop_
_entity_poly.entity_id
_entity_poly.type
_entity_poly.pdbx_seq_one_letter_code
_entity_poly.pdbx_strand_id
1 'polypeptide(L)'
;MPQNGQDWPLVSDMIAKNQRLLVFTSDRSKQESEGIAYQWNYMVENQYGDDGIQKGSCSNRGESSALNDRSKSLVLVNYFASNPDRIDVCVDNSGNLIDMLHTCYGSSGNRWANFVAVDYYKVCSKEQQFISDFVFENKMPVNL
;
A
#
# COMPACT_ATOMS: atom_id res chain seq x y z
N MET A 1 9.56 9.06 17.61
CA MET A 1 8.73 8.03 16.96
C MET A 1 9.03 6.68 17.62
N PRO A 2 8.05 5.78 17.76
CA PRO A 2 8.26 4.44 18.32
C PRO A 2 9.28 3.65 17.52
N GLN A 3 10.07 2.79 18.17
CA GLN A 3 11.11 1.96 17.56
C GLN A 3 10.99 0.52 18.04
N ASN A 4 11.57 -0.44 17.32
CA ASN A 4 11.69 -1.84 17.75
C ASN A 4 10.33 -2.49 18.10
N GLY A 5 9.34 -2.33 17.24
CA GLY A 5 8.03 -2.95 17.39
C GLY A 5 7.13 -2.31 18.45
N GLN A 6 7.54 -1.19 19.04
CA GLN A 6 6.72 -0.46 20.01
C GLN A 6 5.47 0.12 19.34
N ASP A 7 4.41 0.24 20.13
CA ASP A 7 3.12 0.74 19.66
C ASP A 7 3.20 2.21 19.23
N TRP A 8 2.46 2.53 18.18
CA TRP A 8 2.25 3.90 17.75
C TRP A 8 1.10 4.54 18.54
N PRO A 9 1.16 5.86 18.79
CA PRO A 9 0.02 6.57 19.36
C PRO A 9 -1.24 6.32 18.53
N LEU A 10 -2.40 6.31 19.18
CA LEU A 10 -3.66 6.23 18.46
C LEU A 10 -3.82 7.48 17.58
N VAL A 11 -4.52 7.33 16.47
CA VAL A 11 -4.85 8.47 15.59
C VAL A 11 -5.59 9.55 16.38
N SER A 12 -6.46 9.17 17.33
CA SER A 12 -7.12 10.10 18.25
C SER A 12 -6.15 10.93 19.08
N ASP A 13 -5.07 10.31 19.57
CA ASP A 13 -4.06 10.99 20.39
C ASP A 13 -3.22 11.94 19.54
N MET A 14 -2.88 11.51 18.31
CA MET A 14 -2.18 12.35 17.34
C MET A 14 -3.03 13.58 16.98
N ILE A 15 -4.33 13.41 16.74
CA ILE A 15 -5.27 14.50 16.48
C ILE A 15 -5.34 15.45 17.68
N ALA A 16 -5.52 14.91 18.90
CA ALA A 16 -5.61 15.71 20.12
C ALA A 16 -4.36 16.56 20.37
N LYS A 17 -3.18 16.09 19.93
CA LYS A 17 -1.90 16.79 20.01
C LYS A 17 -1.55 17.62 18.77
N ASN A 18 -2.48 17.73 17.82
CA ASN A 18 -2.29 18.39 16.52
C ASN A 18 -1.08 17.87 15.71
N GLN A 19 -0.80 16.57 15.81
CA GLN A 19 0.21 15.86 15.03
C GLN A 19 -0.47 15.21 13.83
N ARG A 20 -0.24 15.73 12.62
CA ARG A 20 -1.01 15.34 11.41
C ARG A 20 -0.17 14.76 10.27
N LEU A 21 1.15 14.74 10.44
CA LEU A 21 2.07 14.37 9.38
C LEU A 21 3.15 13.45 9.92
N LEU A 22 3.36 12.32 9.24
CA LEU A 22 4.51 11.46 9.39
C LEU A 22 5.29 11.52 8.08
N VAL A 23 6.58 11.81 8.17
CA VAL A 23 7.48 11.88 7.01
C VAL A 23 8.60 10.91 7.24
N PHE A 24 8.86 10.09 6.22
CA PHE A 24 9.99 9.18 6.19
C PHE A 24 10.85 9.46 4.96
N THR A 25 12.10 9.03 5.04
CA THR A 25 13.07 9.08 3.95
C THR A 25 13.55 7.67 3.62
N SER A 26 13.78 7.41 2.33
CA SER A 26 14.46 6.19 1.86
C SER A 26 15.99 6.33 1.83
N ASP A 27 16.52 7.53 2.09
CA ASP A 27 17.96 7.78 2.25
C ASP A 27 18.32 7.76 3.74
N ARG A 28 19.19 6.81 4.12
CA ARG A 28 19.62 6.62 5.51
C ARG A 28 20.37 7.83 6.07
N SER A 29 21.13 8.54 5.24
CA SER A 29 21.96 9.67 5.67
C SER A 29 21.12 10.84 6.20
N LYS A 30 19.93 11.05 5.60
CA LYS A 30 18.97 12.10 5.99
C LYS A 30 18.43 11.96 7.41
N GLN A 31 18.49 10.76 8.00
CA GLN A 31 18.12 10.60 9.40
C GLN A 31 19.08 11.32 10.34
N GLU A 32 20.38 11.25 10.05
CA GLU A 32 21.40 11.92 10.87
C GLU A 32 21.54 13.40 10.48
N SER A 33 21.49 13.73 9.17
CA SER A 33 21.73 15.09 8.69
C SER A 33 20.51 16.01 8.76
N GLU A 34 19.29 15.50 8.59
CA GLU A 34 18.05 16.29 8.51
C GLU A 34 17.03 15.92 9.61
N GLY A 35 17.27 14.84 10.36
CA GLY A 35 16.33 14.33 11.36
C GLY A 35 15.08 13.67 10.76
N ILE A 36 15.05 13.40 9.46
CA ILE A 36 13.94 12.72 8.79
C ILE A 36 14.09 11.20 8.98
N ALA A 37 13.08 10.56 9.54
CA ALA A 37 13.16 9.15 9.91
C ALA A 37 13.40 8.22 8.71
N TYR A 38 14.42 7.38 8.78
CA TYR A 38 14.71 6.39 7.75
C TYR A 38 13.65 5.28 7.75
N GLN A 39 12.91 5.14 6.65
CA GLN A 39 11.68 4.36 6.60
C GLN A 39 11.86 2.89 7.01
N TRP A 40 12.96 2.25 6.61
CA TRP A 40 13.23 0.84 6.87
C TRP A 40 13.50 0.52 8.35
N ASN A 41 13.65 1.55 9.20
CA ASN A 41 13.70 1.35 10.64
C ASN A 41 12.31 1.17 11.28
N TYR A 42 11.23 1.57 10.60
CA TYR A 42 9.90 1.73 11.20
C TYR A 42 8.81 0.87 10.57
N MET A 43 8.92 0.57 9.27
CA MET A 43 7.90 -0.17 8.53
C MET A 43 8.47 -1.32 7.71
N VAL A 44 7.62 -2.31 7.47
CA VAL A 44 7.77 -3.27 6.37
C VAL A 44 6.90 -2.83 5.19
N GLU A 45 7.36 -3.10 3.98
CA GLU A 45 6.71 -2.69 2.74
C GLU A 45 6.72 -3.83 1.72
N ASN A 46 5.60 -4.11 1.06
CA ASN A 46 5.57 -5.06 -0.06
C ASN A 46 6.07 -4.40 -1.35
N GLN A 47 6.38 -5.23 -2.35
CA GLN A 47 6.79 -4.71 -3.66
C GLN A 47 5.76 -3.77 -4.28
N TYR A 48 6.25 -2.84 -5.08
CA TYR A 48 5.43 -1.92 -5.87
C TYR A 48 5.31 -2.40 -7.32
N GLY A 49 4.46 -1.73 -8.08
CA GLY A 49 4.26 -2.04 -9.50
C GLY A 49 3.59 -3.40 -9.71
N ASP A 50 3.85 -4.01 -10.86
CA ASP A 50 3.18 -5.25 -11.27
C ASP A 50 3.49 -6.42 -10.32
N ASP A 51 4.66 -6.41 -9.69
CA ASP A 51 5.05 -7.40 -8.66
C ASP A 51 4.27 -7.21 -7.35
N GLY A 52 3.82 -5.99 -7.06
CA GLY A 52 3.05 -5.63 -5.89
C GLY A 52 1.57 -6.02 -5.96
N ILE A 53 1.04 -6.19 -7.17
CA ILE A 53 -0.39 -6.49 -7.41
C ILE A 53 -0.65 -7.95 -7.79
N GLN A 54 0.37 -8.81 -7.78
CA GLN A 54 0.24 -10.23 -8.13
C GLN A 54 -0.73 -10.96 -7.19
N LYS A 55 -1.85 -11.43 -7.74
CA LYS A 55 -2.91 -12.09 -6.96
C LYS A 55 -2.37 -13.24 -6.09
N GLY A 56 -2.68 -13.19 -4.79
CA GLY A 56 -2.32 -14.23 -3.82
C GLY A 56 -0.84 -14.24 -3.42
N SER A 57 -0.04 -13.28 -3.88
CA SER A 57 1.35 -13.09 -3.49
C SER A 57 1.53 -11.71 -2.85
N CYS A 58 2.35 -11.65 -1.80
CA CYS A 58 2.75 -10.38 -1.20
C CYS A 58 4.18 -10.55 -0.69
N SER A 59 5.14 -10.14 -1.52
CA SER A 59 6.58 -10.21 -1.25
C SER A 59 7.09 -8.88 -0.71
N ASN A 60 8.09 -8.90 0.17
CA ASN A 60 8.70 -7.66 0.65
C ASN A 60 9.45 -6.96 -0.49
N ARG A 61 9.48 -5.64 -0.41
CA ARG A 61 10.41 -4.83 -1.16
C ARG A 61 11.86 -5.13 -0.76
N GLY A 62 12.79 -5.05 -1.71
CA GLY A 62 14.18 -5.51 -1.53
C GLY A 62 14.93 -4.82 -0.39
N GLU A 63 14.68 -3.54 -0.16
CA GLU A 63 15.29 -2.77 0.92
C GLU A 63 14.57 -2.92 2.27
N SER A 64 13.34 -3.45 2.25
CA SER A 64 12.53 -3.73 3.44
C SER A 64 12.98 -5.03 4.11
N SER A 65 12.86 -5.09 5.44
CA SER A 65 12.81 -6.36 6.17
C SER A 65 11.69 -7.27 5.63
N ALA A 66 11.76 -8.56 5.96
CA ALA A 66 10.67 -9.51 5.73
C ALA A 66 9.35 -8.97 6.33
N LEU A 67 8.22 -9.16 5.64
CA LEU A 67 6.94 -8.56 6.04
C LEU A 67 6.45 -8.99 7.45
N ASN A 68 6.87 -10.16 7.91
CA ASN A 68 6.56 -10.66 9.24
C ASN A 68 7.54 -10.17 10.34
N ASP A 69 8.50 -9.31 10.02
CA ASP A 69 9.41 -8.70 11.00
C ASP A 69 8.63 -7.75 11.92
N ARG A 70 8.42 -8.21 13.17
CA ARG A 70 7.70 -7.46 14.20
C ARG A 70 8.56 -6.42 14.91
N SER A 71 9.86 -6.32 14.59
CA SER A 71 10.68 -5.19 15.03
C SER A 71 10.29 -3.88 14.32
N LYS A 72 9.54 -3.98 13.22
CA LYS A 72 8.93 -2.85 12.50
C LYS A 72 7.44 -2.82 12.80
N SER A 73 6.97 -1.80 13.50
CA SER A 73 5.58 -1.74 13.95
C SER A 73 4.60 -1.48 12.81
N LEU A 74 5.04 -0.76 11.77
CA LEU A 74 4.17 -0.33 10.67
C LEU A 74 4.22 -1.30 9.49
N VAL A 75 3.10 -1.42 8.80
CA VAL A 75 2.94 -2.14 7.54
C VAL A 75 2.44 -1.18 6.47
N LEU A 76 3.20 -1.03 5.38
CA LEU A 76 2.80 -0.29 4.18
C LEU A 76 2.50 -1.31 3.07
N VAL A 77 1.31 -1.20 2.46
CA VAL A 77 0.94 -1.98 1.28
C VAL A 77 0.90 -1.09 0.04
N ASN A 78 1.81 -1.33 -0.89
CA ASN A 78 1.76 -0.82 -2.25
C ASN A 78 0.82 -1.71 -3.09
N TYR A 79 -0.22 -1.11 -3.65
CA TYR A 79 -1.15 -1.76 -4.57
C TYR A 79 -1.45 -0.84 -5.76
N PHE A 80 -0.53 -0.84 -6.71
CA PHE A 80 -0.64 -0.10 -7.96
C PHE A 80 0.28 -0.73 -9.02
N ALA A 81 -0.16 -0.70 -10.28
CA ALA A 81 0.60 -1.24 -11.41
C ALA A 81 1.83 -0.37 -11.75
N SER A 82 2.81 -0.94 -12.46
CA SER A 82 4.00 -0.17 -12.87
C SER A 82 3.64 0.97 -13.82
N ASN A 83 2.62 0.74 -14.65
CA ASN A 83 2.03 1.74 -15.53
C ASN A 83 0.61 2.05 -15.04
N PRO A 84 0.38 3.25 -14.48
CA PRO A 84 -0.89 3.54 -13.82
C PRO A 84 -2.00 3.79 -14.84
N ASP A 85 -3.11 3.06 -14.74
CA ASP A 85 -4.28 3.21 -15.59
C ASP A 85 -5.45 3.86 -14.84
N ARG A 86 -5.98 4.95 -15.40
CA ARG A 86 -7.16 5.65 -14.85
C ARG A 86 -8.47 4.94 -15.17
N ILE A 87 -8.48 4.08 -16.18
CA ILE A 87 -9.66 3.35 -16.62
C ILE A 87 -9.96 2.25 -15.60
N ASP A 88 -8.93 1.47 -15.21
CA ASP A 88 -9.06 0.33 -14.30
C ASP A 88 -9.14 0.71 -12.81
N VAL A 89 -9.06 2.00 -12.50
CA VAL A 89 -9.07 2.52 -11.13
C VAL A 89 -10.22 2.01 -10.26
N CYS A 90 -11.39 1.75 -10.85
CA CYS A 90 -12.53 1.20 -10.12
C CYS A 90 -12.35 -0.28 -9.81
N VAL A 91 -11.79 -1.04 -10.75
CA VAL A 91 -11.50 -2.46 -10.57
C VAL A 91 -10.40 -2.63 -9.53
N ASP A 92 -9.33 -1.83 -9.64
CA ASP A 92 -8.20 -1.89 -8.72
C ASP A 92 -8.59 -1.47 -7.30
N ASN A 93 -9.25 -0.31 -7.12
CA ASN A 93 -9.61 0.21 -5.79
C ASN A 93 -10.87 -0.45 -5.16
N SER A 94 -11.28 -1.63 -5.63
CA SER A 94 -12.45 -2.36 -5.13
C SER A 94 -12.08 -3.74 -4.56
N GLY A 95 -12.67 -4.81 -5.09
CA GLY A 95 -12.51 -6.17 -4.59
C GLY A 95 -11.05 -6.64 -4.65
N ASN A 96 -10.33 -6.30 -5.71
CA ASN A 96 -8.95 -6.75 -5.88
C ASN A 96 -8.00 -6.17 -4.82
N LEU A 97 -8.16 -4.90 -4.47
CA LEU A 97 -7.43 -4.29 -3.36
C LEU A 97 -7.75 -4.98 -2.02
N ILE A 98 -9.04 -5.28 -1.76
CA ILE A 98 -9.44 -5.98 -0.53
C ILE A 98 -8.78 -7.37 -0.46
N ASP A 99 -8.81 -8.13 -1.55
CA ASP A 99 -8.16 -9.45 -1.65
C ASP A 99 -6.65 -9.36 -1.40
N MET A 100 -5.99 -8.32 -1.94
CA MET A 100 -4.57 -8.08 -1.68
C MET A 100 -4.30 -7.74 -0.22
N LEU A 101 -5.14 -6.90 0.41
CA LEU A 101 -4.98 -6.57 1.83
C LEU A 101 -5.09 -7.81 2.72
N HIS A 102 -6.00 -8.74 2.41
CA HIS A 102 -6.08 -10.04 3.09
C HIS A 102 -4.84 -10.91 2.85
N THR A 103 -4.33 -10.93 1.61
CA THR A 103 -3.09 -11.66 1.26
C THR A 103 -1.90 -11.12 2.06
N CYS A 104 -1.68 -9.80 2.01
CA CYS A 104 -0.60 -9.13 2.72
C CYS A 104 -0.77 -9.20 4.24
N TYR A 105 -2.00 -9.26 4.78
CA TYR A 105 -2.24 -9.50 6.21
C TYR A 105 -1.61 -10.83 6.67
N GLY A 106 -1.80 -11.90 5.89
CA GLY A 106 -1.18 -13.21 6.15
C GLY A 106 0.35 -13.12 6.09
N SER A 107 0.90 -12.57 5.01
CA SER A 107 2.36 -12.41 4.85
C SER A 107 2.99 -11.49 5.90
N SER A 108 2.25 -10.52 6.43
CA SER A 108 2.73 -9.54 7.42
C SER A 108 2.64 -10.04 8.86
N GLY A 109 2.52 -11.35 9.06
CA GLY A 109 2.43 -11.99 10.37
C GLY A 109 1.12 -11.66 11.08
N ASN A 110 0.01 -11.65 10.35
CA ASN A 110 -1.34 -11.34 10.83
C ASN A 110 -1.49 -9.91 11.34
N ARG A 111 -0.94 -8.94 10.59
CA ARG A 111 -1.05 -7.51 10.88
C ARG A 111 -1.66 -6.79 9.70
N TRP A 112 -2.65 -5.95 9.98
CA TRP A 112 -3.27 -5.10 8.96
C TRP A 112 -2.33 -3.97 8.54
N ALA A 113 -2.47 -3.55 7.28
CA ALA A 113 -1.79 -2.38 6.77
C ALA A 113 -2.13 -1.13 7.58
N ASN A 114 -1.12 -0.33 7.94
CA ASN A 114 -1.30 1.00 8.50
C ASN A 114 -1.51 2.03 7.39
N PHE A 115 -0.84 1.82 6.26
CA PHE A 115 -0.90 2.68 5.08
C PHE A 115 -1.09 1.81 3.84
N VAL A 116 -1.87 2.31 2.90
CA VAL A 116 -2.07 1.69 1.59
C VAL A 116 -1.77 2.74 0.53
N ALA A 117 -0.80 2.45 -0.34
CA ALA A 117 -0.50 3.28 -1.50
C ALA A 117 -1.22 2.69 -2.72
N VAL A 118 -2.01 3.52 -3.40
CA VAL A 118 -2.76 3.17 -4.61
C VAL A 118 -2.65 4.30 -5.62
N ASP A 119 -2.82 3.98 -6.90
CA ASP A 119 -2.97 4.99 -7.94
C ASP A 119 -4.43 5.44 -8.09
N TYR A 120 -4.58 6.73 -8.36
CA TYR A 120 -5.86 7.36 -8.71
C TYR A 120 -7.03 7.08 -7.74
N TYR A 121 -6.78 6.91 -6.44
CA TYR A 121 -7.80 6.51 -5.45
C TYR A 121 -9.20 7.06 -5.75
N LYS A 122 -10.14 6.14 -6.01
CA LYS A 122 -11.52 6.48 -6.35
C LYS A 122 -12.47 5.52 -5.66
N VAL A 123 -13.43 6.08 -4.92
CA VAL A 123 -14.59 5.31 -4.44
C VAL A 123 -15.56 5.17 -5.61
N CYS A 124 -15.61 3.98 -6.20
CA CYS A 124 -16.55 3.71 -7.29
C CYS A 124 -17.86 3.13 -6.74
N SER A 125 -18.99 3.69 -7.19
CA SER A 125 -20.29 3.07 -6.95
C SER A 125 -20.43 1.82 -7.84
N LYS A 126 -21.29 0.88 -7.46
CA LYS A 126 -21.54 -0.35 -8.25
C LYS A 126 -21.84 -0.05 -9.72
N GLU A 127 -22.60 1.02 -9.99
CA GLU A 127 -22.97 1.44 -11.35
C GLU A 127 -21.78 1.87 -12.21
N GLN A 128 -20.76 2.50 -11.62
CA GLN A 128 -19.54 2.90 -12.33
C GLN A 128 -18.63 1.72 -12.65
N GLN A 129 -18.65 0.68 -11.81
CA GLN A 129 -17.92 -0.56 -12.08
C GLN A 129 -18.53 -1.34 -13.25
N PHE A 130 -19.87 -1.46 -13.30
CA PHE A 130 -20.57 -2.07 -14.44
C PHE A 130 -20.27 -1.38 -15.78
N ILE A 131 -20.15 -0.05 -15.81
CA ILE A 131 -19.78 0.68 -17.04
C ILE A 131 -18.34 0.35 -17.47
N SER A 132 -17.40 0.28 -16.53
CA SER A 132 -16.01 -0.11 -16.83
C SER A 132 -15.96 -1.52 -17.41
N ASP A 133 -16.62 -2.48 -16.77
CA ASP A 133 -16.67 -3.89 -17.21
C ASP A 133 -17.29 -4.01 -18.61
N PHE A 134 -18.39 -3.28 -18.88
CA PHE A 134 -19.00 -3.24 -20.21
C PHE A 134 -18.06 -2.63 -21.26
N VAL A 135 -17.30 -1.59 -20.94
CA VAL A 135 -16.31 -0.99 -21.86
C VAL A 135 -15.19 -2.00 -22.20
N PHE A 136 -14.74 -2.81 -21.24
CA PHE A 136 -13.76 -3.86 -21.49
C PHE A 136 -14.32 -5.04 -22.28
N GLU A 137 -15.55 -5.49 -21.99
CA GLU A 137 -16.21 -6.55 -22.75
C GLU A 137 -16.52 -6.13 -24.21
N ASN A 138 -16.59 -4.83 -24.50
CA ASN A 138 -16.80 -4.31 -25.86
C ASN A 138 -15.52 -4.05 -26.67
N LYS A 139 -14.34 -4.53 -26.24
CA LYS A 139 -13.17 -4.61 -27.16
C LYS A 139 -13.39 -5.74 -28.18
N MET A 140 -14.20 -5.44 -29.20
CA MET A 140 -14.46 -6.27 -30.37
C MET A 140 -13.18 -6.60 -31.15
N PRO A 141 -13.15 -7.77 -31.84
CA PRO A 141 -11.98 -8.25 -32.55
C PRO A 141 -11.66 -7.36 -33.76
N VAL A 142 -10.39 -7.02 -33.93
CA VAL A 142 -9.87 -6.51 -35.20
C VAL A 142 -9.82 -7.69 -36.16
N ASN A 143 -10.77 -7.75 -37.09
CA ASN A 143 -10.63 -8.56 -38.30
C ASN A 143 -10.56 -7.59 -39.49
N LEU A 144 -9.46 -7.69 -40.23
CA LEU A 144 -9.21 -7.07 -41.54
C LEU A 144 -10.21 -7.58 -42.60
#